data_AF-A0A7J0FLR9-F1
#
_entry.id   AF-A0A7J0FLR9-F1
#
_cell.length_a   1.000
_cell.length_b   1.000
_cell.length_c   1.000
_cell.angle_alpha   90.00
_cell.angle_beta   90.00
_cell.angle_gamma   90.00
#
_symmetry.space_group_name_H-M   'P 1'
#
loop_
_entity.id
_entity.type
_entity.pdbx_description
1 polymer ?
#
loop_
_entity_poly.entity_id
_entity_poly.type
_entity_poly.pdbx_seq_one_letter_code
_entity_poly.pdbx_strand_id
1 'polypeptide(L)'
;MNPPQKANPTPEPELPVPSPPYPVSPLTQTAGAQRRIAIAVDLSDESAFTVKWAVQNYLRRGDAVILLHIRPTSVLYGADWGAVEVSASSEESQQKLEDDFDNFTTTKASDLAQPLVEAQIPFKIHIVKDHDMKERLCLEVERLGLSAVIMGSRGFGASKRSGKGRLGSVSDYCVHHCICPVVVVRFPDEKDDRRGGVEAASAGEAVELYPVPEEEQEYHDADDSQRGLRF
;
A
#
# COMPACT_ATOMS: atom_id res chain seq x y z
N MET A 1 15.73 -74.18 -25.81
CA MET A 1 14.60 -73.27 -25.52
C MET A 1 15.12 -72.20 -24.57
N ASN A 2 15.30 -70.96 -25.04
CA ASN A 2 15.68 -69.82 -24.18
C ASN A 2 14.42 -69.10 -23.70
N PRO A 3 14.39 -68.54 -22.47
CA PRO A 3 13.25 -67.78 -21.99
C PRO A 3 13.20 -66.39 -22.65
N PRO A 4 12.00 -65.77 -22.76
CA PRO A 4 11.86 -64.45 -23.38
C PRO A 4 12.42 -63.36 -22.45
N GLN A 5 13.23 -62.46 -23.02
CA GLN A 5 13.70 -61.26 -22.34
C GLN A 5 12.54 -60.27 -22.17
N LYS A 6 12.33 -59.77 -20.95
CA LYS A 6 11.43 -58.65 -20.68
C LYS A 6 12.02 -57.37 -21.28
N ALA A 7 11.25 -56.68 -22.12
CA ALA A 7 11.60 -55.37 -22.64
C ALA A 7 11.61 -54.33 -21.50
N ASN A 8 12.65 -53.49 -21.46
CA ASN A 8 12.70 -52.34 -20.56
C ASN A 8 11.65 -51.29 -20.98
N PRO A 9 10.99 -50.61 -20.03
CA PRO A 9 10.09 -49.52 -20.34
C PRO A 9 10.87 -48.32 -20.89
N THR A 10 10.33 -47.74 -21.97
CA THR A 10 10.79 -46.51 -22.62
C THR A 10 10.73 -45.33 -21.63
N PRO A 11 11.74 -44.45 -21.55
CA PRO A 11 11.64 -43.26 -20.71
C PRO A 11 10.56 -42.32 -21.26
N GLU A 12 9.65 -41.88 -20.38
CA GLU A 12 8.67 -40.84 -20.69
C GLU A 12 9.39 -39.51 -21.01
N PRO A 13 8.89 -38.72 -21.97
CA PRO A 13 9.46 -37.41 -22.25
C PRO A 13 9.12 -36.44 -21.11
N GLU A 14 10.13 -35.95 -20.39
CA GLU A 14 9.98 -34.86 -19.44
C GLU A 14 9.41 -33.62 -20.15
N LEU A 15 8.23 -33.18 -19.74
CA LEU A 15 7.62 -31.95 -20.22
C LEU A 15 8.45 -30.76 -19.70
N PRO A 16 8.76 -29.77 -20.56
CA PRO A 16 9.51 -28.59 -20.13
C PRO A 16 8.71 -27.79 -19.12
N VAL A 17 9.30 -27.55 -17.95
CA VAL A 17 8.80 -26.61 -16.94
C VAL A 17 8.69 -25.21 -17.56
N PRO A 18 7.55 -24.51 -17.43
CA PRO A 18 7.38 -23.19 -18.03
C PRO A 18 8.27 -22.16 -17.31
N SER A 19 9.13 -21.50 -18.09
CA SER A 19 9.89 -20.33 -17.65
C SER A 19 8.96 -19.18 -17.27
N PRO A 20 9.28 -18.36 -16.25
CA PRO A 20 8.47 -17.21 -15.89
C PRO A 20 8.35 -16.21 -17.05
N PRO A 21 7.17 -15.63 -17.30
CA PRO A 21 6.86 -14.89 -18.53
C PRO A 21 7.45 -13.48 -18.64
N TYR A 22 8.40 -13.07 -17.79
CA TYR A 22 8.91 -11.69 -17.79
C TYR A 22 10.44 -11.60 -17.72
N PRO A 23 11.06 -10.72 -18.52
CA PRO A 23 12.49 -10.43 -18.40
C PRO A 23 12.74 -9.71 -17.07
N VAL A 24 13.54 -10.34 -16.21
CA VAL A 24 14.07 -9.73 -14.99
C VAL A 24 14.95 -8.56 -15.43
N SER A 25 14.48 -7.32 -15.19
CA SER A 25 15.25 -6.12 -15.52
C SER A 25 16.56 -6.07 -14.73
N PRO A 26 17.65 -5.49 -15.27
CA PRO A 26 18.95 -5.57 -14.65
C PRO A 26 19.06 -4.62 -13.44
N LEU A 27 19.60 -5.17 -12.35
CA LEU A 27 20.34 -4.47 -11.28
C LEU A 27 19.63 -3.26 -10.65
N THR A 28 18.52 -3.51 -9.96
CA THR A 28 18.04 -2.61 -8.90
C THR A 28 18.71 -3.02 -7.59
N GLN A 29 19.11 -2.07 -6.73
CA GLN A 29 19.69 -2.36 -5.39
C GLN A 29 18.79 -3.26 -4.50
N THR A 30 17.56 -3.50 -4.94
CA THR A 30 16.54 -4.35 -4.30
C THR A 30 16.43 -5.75 -4.91
N ALA A 31 17.20 -6.10 -5.94
CA ALA A 31 17.02 -7.35 -6.71
C ALA A 31 17.41 -8.63 -5.95
N GLY A 32 18.23 -8.51 -4.90
CA GLY A 32 18.59 -9.62 -4.00
C GLY A 32 17.74 -9.69 -2.73
N ALA A 33 16.72 -8.83 -2.59
CA ALA A 33 15.88 -8.80 -1.40
C ALA A 33 14.89 -9.97 -1.40
N GLN A 34 14.70 -10.60 -0.24
CA GLN A 34 13.73 -11.69 -0.09
C GLN A 34 12.29 -11.18 -0.15
N ARG A 35 12.06 -9.94 0.32
CA ARG A 35 10.76 -9.26 0.27
C ARG A 35 10.95 -7.83 -0.22
N ARG A 36 10.04 -7.38 -1.07
CA ARG A 36 9.98 -6.00 -1.57
C ARG A 36 8.75 -5.33 -0.98
N ILE A 37 8.97 -4.34 -0.11
CA ILE A 37 7.92 -3.71 0.68
C ILE A 37 7.63 -2.32 0.12
N ALA A 38 6.37 -2.02 -0.20
CA ALA A 38 5.96 -0.67 -0.57
C ALA A 38 5.74 0.16 0.70
N ILE A 39 6.19 1.41 0.69
CA ILE A 39 5.69 2.43 1.62
C ILE A 39 5.05 3.52 0.77
N ALA A 40 3.72 3.64 0.86
CA ALA A 40 2.99 4.68 0.16
C ALA A 40 3.14 6.01 0.90
N VAL A 41 3.58 7.05 0.18
CA VAL A 41 3.85 8.37 0.75
C VAL A 41 3.15 9.46 -0.05
N ASP A 42 2.74 10.52 0.63
CA ASP A 42 2.03 11.67 0.05
C ASP A 42 2.67 13.02 0.45
N LEU A 43 3.93 12.97 0.91
CA LEU A 43 4.73 14.11 1.32
C LEU A 43 4.19 14.86 2.56
N SER A 44 3.29 14.21 3.32
CA SER A 44 2.79 14.71 4.61
C SER A 44 3.61 14.23 5.81
N ASP A 45 3.43 14.87 6.96
CA ASP A 45 4.03 14.44 8.24
C ASP A 45 3.54 13.05 8.67
N GLU A 46 2.30 12.68 8.32
CA GLU A 46 1.77 11.34 8.57
C GLU A 46 2.51 10.27 7.76
N SER A 47 2.83 10.57 6.49
CA SER A 47 3.66 9.69 5.68
C SER A 47 5.11 9.61 6.20
N ALA A 48 5.68 10.72 6.69
CA ALA A 48 6.99 10.73 7.32
C ALA A 48 7.04 9.84 8.57
N PHE A 49 6.02 9.95 9.43
CA PHE A 49 5.86 9.09 10.59
C PHE A 49 5.70 7.62 10.18
N THR A 50 4.94 7.34 9.13
CA THR A 50 4.75 5.99 8.59
C THR A 50 6.08 5.34 8.18
N VAL A 51 6.96 6.08 7.50
CA VAL A 51 8.29 5.57 7.12
C VAL A 51 9.11 5.24 8.38
N LYS A 52 9.15 6.16 9.35
CA LYS A 52 9.86 5.94 10.62
C LYS A 52 9.31 4.73 11.39
N TRP A 53 7.99 4.61 11.46
CA TRP A 53 7.31 3.49 12.11
C TRP A 53 7.65 2.16 11.42
N ALA A 54 7.66 2.13 10.08
CA ALA A 54 7.99 0.94 9.30
C ALA A 54 9.39 0.43 9.60
N VAL A 55 10.38 1.33 9.65
CA VAL A 55 11.77 1.02 10.02
C VAL A 55 11.86 0.38 11.40
N GLN A 56 11.09 0.89 12.36
CA GLN A 56 11.18 0.46 13.75
C GLN A 56 10.41 -0.84 14.04
N ASN A 57 9.31 -1.11 13.32
CA ASN A 57 8.34 -2.12 13.74
C ASN A 57 8.11 -3.24 12.71
N TYR A 58 8.33 -2.98 11.42
CA TYR A 58 7.92 -3.90 10.36
C TYR A 58 9.10 -4.45 9.55
N LEU A 59 10.00 -3.55 9.13
CA LEU A 59 11.09 -3.88 8.23
C LEU A 59 12.14 -4.76 8.92
N ARG A 60 12.70 -5.70 8.17
CA ARG A 60 13.69 -6.66 8.64
C ARG A 60 14.90 -6.70 7.71
N ARG A 61 15.99 -7.33 8.17
CA ARG A 61 17.14 -7.60 7.31
C ARG A 61 16.72 -8.44 6.10
N GLY A 62 17.18 -8.06 4.92
CA GLY A 62 16.84 -8.70 3.65
C GLY A 62 15.57 -8.16 2.98
N ASP A 63 14.86 -7.23 3.62
CA ASP A 63 13.82 -6.44 2.96
C ASP A 63 14.46 -5.33 2.12
N ALA A 64 13.78 -4.99 1.03
CA ALA A 64 14.05 -3.76 0.30
C ALA A 64 12.77 -2.96 0.14
N VAL A 65 12.89 -1.64 0.21
CA VAL A 65 11.75 -0.72 0.24
C VAL A 65 11.55 -0.05 -1.11
N ILE A 66 10.29 0.09 -1.51
CA ILE A 66 9.89 1.02 -2.58
C ILE A 66 9.05 2.12 -1.96
N LEU A 67 9.62 3.32 -1.89
CA LEU A 67 8.89 4.54 -1.53
C LEU A 67 8.02 4.94 -2.72
N LEU A 68 6.74 4.63 -2.64
CA LEU A 68 5.77 4.78 -3.72
C LEU A 68 4.99 6.08 -3.53
N HIS A 69 5.16 7.03 -4.43
CA HIS A 69 4.40 8.27 -4.44
C HIS A 69 3.60 8.39 -5.74
N ILE A 70 2.28 8.54 -5.64
CA ILE A 70 1.44 8.87 -6.79
C ILE A 70 1.25 10.38 -6.83
N ARG A 71 1.82 11.03 -7.84
CA ARG A 71 1.66 12.45 -8.11
C ARG A 71 0.37 12.66 -8.93
N PRO A 72 -0.62 13.39 -8.43
CA PRO A 72 -1.78 13.79 -9.23
C PRO A 72 -1.33 14.54 -10.48
N THR A 73 -1.88 14.18 -11.64
CA THR A 73 -1.70 14.95 -12.89
C THR A 73 -3.05 15.30 -13.51
N SER A 74 -3.15 16.52 -14.05
CA SER A 74 -4.29 16.98 -14.84
C SER A 74 -4.15 16.65 -16.32
N VAL A 75 -3.01 16.10 -16.75
CA VAL A 75 -2.74 15.76 -18.14
C VAL A 75 -3.44 14.43 -18.46
N LEU A 76 -4.62 14.51 -19.09
CA LEU A 76 -5.26 13.34 -19.69
C LEU A 76 -4.47 12.94 -20.94
N TYR A 77 -3.69 11.87 -20.84
CA TYR A 77 -3.04 11.29 -22.02
C TYR A 77 -4.13 10.75 -22.96
N GLY A 78 -4.38 11.44 -24.08
CA GLY A 78 -5.24 10.95 -25.17
C GLY A 78 -6.59 11.64 -25.36
N ALA A 79 -6.82 12.82 -24.79
CA ALA A 79 -8.07 13.56 -24.95
C ALA A 79 -7.80 15.05 -25.23
N ASP A 80 -7.80 15.44 -26.50
CA ASP A 80 -7.81 16.84 -26.94
C ASP A 80 -9.21 17.48 -26.87
N TRP A 81 -10.06 17.03 -25.93
CA TRP A 81 -11.48 17.40 -25.84
C TRP A 81 -11.72 18.85 -25.39
N GLY A 82 -11.26 19.81 -26.20
CA GLY A 82 -11.51 21.23 -26.05
C GLY A 82 -10.76 21.83 -24.88
N ALA A 83 -9.65 22.49 -25.17
CA ALA A 83 -8.99 23.39 -24.24
C ALA A 83 -10.03 24.38 -23.68
N VAL A 84 -10.41 24.22 -22.42
CA VAL A 84 -10.84 25.38 -21.64
C VAL A 84 -9.55 26.16 -21.45
N GLU A 85 -9.46 27.34 -22.07
CA GLU A 85 -8.30 28.23 -21.94
C GLU A 85 -8.04 28.51 -20.46
N VAL A 86 -7.14 27.73 -19.85
CA VAL A 86 -6.50 28.09 -18.59
C VAL A 86 -5.44 29.13 -18.97
N SER A 87 -5.93 30.36 -19.14
CA SER A 87 -5.20 31.63 -19.05
C SER A 87 -3.73 31.62 -19.48
N ALA A 88 -3.45 32.15 -20.68
CA ALA A 88 -2.31 33.02 -21.00
C ALA A 88 -0.93 32.75 -20.31
N SER A 89 -0.56 31.51 -20.06
CA SER A 89 0.80 31.13 -19.66
C SER A 89 1.46 30.48 -20.86
N SER A 90 2.66 30.94 -21.24
CA SER A 90 3.44 30.27 -22.28
C SER A 90 3.65 28.79 -21.92
N GLU A 91 3.75 27.92 -22.93
CA GLU A 91 4.12 26.51 -22.74
C GLU A 91 5.39 26.39 -21.87
N GLU A 92 6.35 27.30 -22.05
CA GLU A 92 7.55 27.43 -21.21
C GLU A 92 7.25 27.73 -19.73
N SER A 93 6.23 28.55 -19.43
CA SER A 93 5.84 28.84 -18.05
C SER A 93 5.17 27.64 -17.38
N GLN A 94 4.36 26.88 -18.12
CA GLN A 94 3.76 25.65 -17.61
C GLN A 94 4.82 24.58 -17.38
N GLN A 95 5.74 24.39 -18.32
CA GLN A 95 6.83 23.43 -18.20
C GLN A 95 7.74 23.75 -17.02
N LYS A 96 8.07 25.03 -16.81
CA LYS A 96 8.86 25.45 -15.64
C LYS A 96 8.16 25.15 -14.31
N LEU A 97 6.85 25.39 -14.23
CA LEU A 97 6.06 25.05 -13.02
C LEU A 97 6.01 23.54 -12.78
N GLU A 98 5.92 22.74 -13.86
CA GLU A 98 5.96 21.29 -13.77
C GLU A 98 7.31 20.78 -13.27
N ASP A 99 8.41 21.33 -13.79
CA ASP A 99 9.78 21.00 -13.39
C ASP A 99 10.04 21.39 -11.93
N ASP A 100 9.62 22.60 -11.52
CA ASP A 100 9.75 23.05 -10.13
C ASP A 100 9.00 22.11 -9.16
N PHE A 101 7.83 21.62 -9.57
CA PHE A 101 7.05 20.68 -8.78
C PHE A 101 7.67 19.27 -8.75
N ASP A 102 8.22 18.80 -9.86
CA ASP A 102 8.95 17.52 -9.91
C ASP A 102 10.22 17.57 -9.03
N ASN A 103 10.94 18.69 -9.06
CA ASN A 103 12.08 18.92 -8.18
C ASN A 103 11.65 18.92 -6.71
N PHE A 104 10.59 19.67 -6.36
CA PHE A 104 10.06 19.69 -5.00
C PHE A 104 9.66 18.29 -4.52
N THR A 105 8.95 17.53 -5.36
CA THR A 105 8.51 16.15 -5.07
C THR A 105 9.71 15.25 -4.81
N THR A 106 10.74 15.34 -5.65
CA THR A 106 11.96 14.53 -5.54
C THR A 106 12.74 14.84 -4.28
N THR A 107 12.91 16.13 -3.95
CA THR A 107 13.57 16.56 -2.71
C THR A 107 12.82 16.05 -1.49
N LYS A 108 11.50 16.27 -1.42
CA LYS A 108 10.69 15.82 -0.28
C LYS A 108 10.67 14.29 -0.14
N ALA A 109 10.55 13.55 -1.24
CA ALA A 109 10.63 12.09 -1.19
C ALA A 109 12.01 11.60 -0.70
N SER A 110 13.09 12.32 -1.02
CA SER A 110 14.43 12.03 -0.51
C SER A 110 14.55 12.32 0.99
N ASP A 111 13.93 13.40 1.48
CA ASP A 111 13.87 13.71 2.91
C ASP A 111 13.11 12.62 3.69
N LEU A 112 11.99 12.15 3.15
CA LEU A 112 11.22 11.04 3.75
C LEU A 112 12.02 9.73 3.81
N ALA A 113 13.03 9.56 2.96
CA ALA A 113 13.84 8.37 2.93
C ALA A 113 14.97 8.36 3.98
N GLN A 114 15.23 9.46 4.69
CA GLN A 114 16.31 9.55 5.69
C GLN A 114 16.27 8.41 6.74
N PRO A 115 15.11 8.02 7.32
CA PRO A 115 15.07 6.90 8.26
C PRO A 115 15.52 5.56 7.65
N LEU A 116 15.34 5.36 6.35
CA LEU A 116 15.80 4.16 5.64
C LEU A 116 17.32 4.19 5.42
N VAL A 117 17.87 5.38 5.10
CA VAL A 117 19.32 5.60 4.97
C VAL A 117 20.02 5.31 6.31
N GLU A 118 19.52 5.90 7.40
CA GLU A 118 20.05 5.70 8.76
C GLU A 118 20.01 4.23 9.19
N ALA A 119 18.94 3.51 8.85
CA ALA A 119 18.79 2.09 9.14
C ALA A 119 19.52 1.16 8.15
N GLN A 120 20.19 1.73 7.13
CA GLN A 120 20.89 0.99 6.07
C GLN A 120 19.98 -0.01 5.33
N ILE A 121 18.71 0.34 5.12
CA ILE A 121 17.75 -0.47 4.38
C ILE A 121 17.80 -0.08 2.90
N PRO A 122 18.04 -1.02 1.97
CA PRO A 122 18.02 -0.72 0.54
C PRO A 122 16.64 -0.20 0.12
N PHE A 123 16.61 0.95 -0.57
CA PHE A 123 15.35 1.50 -1.05
C PHE A 123 15.45 2.11 -2.45
N LYS A 124 14.29 2.25 -3.09
CA LYS A 124 14.10 3.00 -4.34
C LYS A 124 12.91 3.93 -4.19
N ILE A 125 13.05 5.17 -4.63
CA ILE A 125 11.93 6.10 -4.78
C ILE A 125 11.28 5.85 -6.14
N HIS A 126 9.96 5.61 -6.15
CA HIS A 126 9.16 5.36 -7.34
C HIS A 126 8.00 6.36 -7.38
N ILE A 127 8.18 7.41 -8.19
CA ILE A 127 7.18 8.46 -8.40
C ILE A 127 6.42 8.16 -9.68
N VAL A 128 5.10 8.16 -9.59
CA VAL A 128 4.20 7.83 -10.70
C VAL A 128 3.18 8.94 -10.86
N LYS A 129 2.99 9.43 -12.09
CA LYS A 129 1.98 10.44 -12.41
C LYS A 129 0.68 9.74 -12.82
N ASP A 130 -0.42 10.04 -12.14
CA ASP A 130 -1.74 9.51 -12.47
C ASP A 130 -2.87 10.40 -11.94
N HIS A 131 -4.06 10.25 -12.50
CA HIS A 131 -5.29 10.93 -12.08
C HIS A 131 -6.03 10.17 -10.97
N ASP A 132 -6.02 8.83 -10.99
CA ASP A 132 -6.61 8.00 -9.94
C ASP A 132 -5.51 7.43 -9.03
N MET A 133 -5.31 8.10 -7.89
CA MET A 133 -4.26 7.73 -6.93
C MET A 133 -4.47 6.34 -6.32
N LYS A 134 -5.71 5.98 -6.00
CA LYS A 134 -6.03 4.76 -5.24
C LYS A 134 -5.94 3.52 -6.13
N GLU A 135 -6.43 3.63 -7.36
CA GLU A 135 -6.31 2.57 -8.37
C GLU A 135 -4.85 2.42 -8.80
N ARG A 136 -4.18 3.54 -9.10
CA ARG A 136 -2.79 3.49 -9.54
C ARG A 136 -1.87 2.89 -8.49
N LEU A 137 -2.09 3.18 -7.19
CA LEU A 137 -1.30 2.58 -6.13
C LEU A 137 -1.41 1.05 -6.17
N CYS A 138 -2.62 0.51 -6.26
CA CYS A 138 -2.84 -0.94 -6.31
C CYS A 138 -2.21 -1.58 -7.55
N LEU A 139 -2.35 -0.94 -8.72
CA LEU A 139 -1.75 -1.40 -9.96
C LEU A 139 -0.22 -1.41 -9.90
N GLU A 140 0.41 -0.39 -9.32
CA GLU A 140 1.87 -0.35 -9.18
C GLU A 140 2.39 -1.41 -8.21
N VAL A 141 1.64 -1.69 -7.15
CA VAL A 141 1.95 -2.75 -6.17
C VAL A 141 1.95 -4.13 -6.83
N GLU A 142 0.95 -4.41 -7.66
CA GLU A 142 0.88 -5.64 -8.45
C GLU A 142 2.00 -5.70 -9.50
N ARG A 143 2.14 -4.64 -10.30
CA ARG A 143 3.13 -4.54 -11.39
C ARG A 143 4.57 -4.74 -10.89
N LEU A 144 4.88 -4.25 -9.70
CA LEU A 144 6.22 -4.37 -9.11
C LEU A 144 6.42 -5.67 -8.32
N GLY A 145 5.36 -6.45 -8.11
CA GLY A 145 5.39 -7.72 -7.36
C GLY A 145 5.76 -7.51 -5.89
N LEU A 146 5.11 -6.55 -5.23
CA LEU A 146 5.41 -6.19 -3.84
C LEU A 146 4.75 -7.15 -2.85
N SER A 147 5.47 -7.45 -1.78
CA SER A 147 5.07 -8.44 -0.77
C SER A 147 4.12 -7.87 0.27
N ALA A 148 4.15 -6.55 0.51
CA ALA A 148 3.23 -5.84 1.38
C ALA A 148 3.27 -4.33 1.07
N VAL A 149 2.22 -3.61 1.45
CA VAL A 149 2.12 -2.15 1.40
C VAL A 149 1.95 -1.60 2.80
N ILE A 150 2.74 -0.60 3.16
CA ILE A 150 2.61 0.18 4.39
C ILE A 150 2.18 1.58 4.01
N MET A 151 1.18 2.12 4.69
CA MET A 151 0.68 3.46 4.41
C MET A 151 0.08 4.13 5.63
N GLY A 152 -0.03 5.47 5.58
CA GLY A 152 -0.75 6.25 6.56
C GLY A 152 -2.24 5.92 6.57
N SER A 153 -2.89 6.13 7.71
CA SER A 153 -4.33 5.96 7.87
C SER A 153 -5.14 7.03 7.15
N ARG A 154 -4.52 8.19 6.97
CA ARG A 154 -5.02 9.37 6.30
C ARG A 154 -3.88 9.93 5.45
N GLY A 155 -4.24 10.90 4.62
CA GLY A 155 -3.28 11.58 3.78
C GLY A 155 -3.38 13.10 3.89
N PHE A 156 -2.69 13.77 2.98
CA PHE A 156 -2.57 15.21 2.89
C PHE A 156 -3.96 15.88 2.92
N GLY A 157 -4.13 16.84 3.83
CA GLY A 157 -5.38 17.59 4.02
C GLY A 157 -6.45 16.89 4.86
N ALA A 158 -6.31 15.61 5.21
CA ALA A 158 -7.30 14.88 6.01
C ALA A 158 -7.15 15.07 7.54
N SER A 159 -5.99 15.55 8.00
CA SER A 159 -5.71 15.83 9.42
C SER A 159 -6.63 16.91 10.02
N LYS A 160 -7.09 17.88 9.20
CA LYS A 160 -7.99 18.97 9.66
C LYS A 160 -9.42 18.51 9.98
N ARG A 161 -9.82 17.30 9.60
CA ARG A 161 -11.14 16.72 9.93
C ARG A 161 -10.94 15.47 10.76
N SER A 162 -10.80 15.67 12.07
CA SER A 162 -10.74 14.64 13.12
C SER A 162 -12.06 13.86 13.25
N GLY A 163 -12.45 13.15 12.18
CA GLY A 163 -13.49 12.14 12.25
C GLY A 163 -12.89 10.87 12.83
N LYS A 164 -13.20 10.57 14.09
CA LYS A 164 -12.72 9.39 14.83
C LYS A 164 -12.76 8.12 13.97
N GLY A 165 -11.63 7.41 13.91
CA GLY A 165 -11.55 6.02 13.47
C GLY A 165 -11.61 5.73 11.96
N ARG A 166 -12.04 6.67 11.12
CA ARG A 166 -12.23 6.39 9.67
C ARG A 166 -10.93 6.46 8.87
N LEU A 167 -10.73 5.53 7.95
CA LEU A 167 -9.62 5.57 6.98
C LEU A 167 -9.80 6.68 5.95
N GLY A 168 -8.69 7.18 5.40
CA GLY A 168 -8.67 8.01 4.20
C GLY A 168 -9.07 7.21 2.96
N SER A 169 -9.50 7.88 1.90
CA SER A 169 -10.02 7.23 0.69
C SER A 169 -9.02 6.29 0.01
N VAL A 170 -7.75 6.68 -0.03
CA VAL A 170 -6.68 5.86 -0.63
C VAL A 170 -6.41 4.63 0.24
N SER A 171 -6.23 4.82 1.54
CA SER A 171 -5.97 3.72 2.48
C SER A 171 -7.13 2.74 2.57
N ASP A 172 -8.36 3.25 2.63
CA ASP A 172 -9.58 2.44 2.59
C ASP A 172 -9.66 1.60 1.31
N TYR A 173 -9.41 2.22 0.15
CA TYR A 173 -9.41 1.49 -1.12
C TYR A 173 -8.34 0.39 -1.14
N CYS A 174 -7.11 0.69 -0.72
CA CYS A 174 -6.00 -0.26 -0.75
C CYS A 174 -6.25 -1.47 0.15
N VAL A 175 -6.82 -1.27 1.35
CA VAL A 175 -7.17 -2.37 2.26
C VAL A 175 -8.13 -3.38 1.60
N HIS A 176 -9.03 -2.91 0.72
CA HIS A 176 -10.00 -3.77 0.05
C HIS A 176 -9.52 -4.33 -1.30
N HIS A 177 -8.59 -3.66 -2.00
CA HIS A 177 -8.27 -3.95 -3.41
C HIS A 177 -6.81 -4.31 -3.66
N CYS A 178 -5.88 -4.08 -2.73
CA CYS A 178 -4.50 -4.50 -2.92
C CYS A 178 -4.38 -6.03 -2.96
N ILE A 179 -3.57 -6.52 -3.89
CA ILE A 179 -3.27 -7.96 -4.04
C ILE A 179 -2.42 -8.54 -2.90
N CYS A 180 -1.85 -7.69 -2.04
CA CYS A 180 -0.94 -8.07 -0.96
C CYS A 180 -1.39 -7.47 0.38
N PRO A 181 -0.87 -7.97 1.52
CA PRO A 181 -1.17 -7.41 2.84
C PRO A 181 -0.93 -5.90 2.92
N VAL A 182 -1.88 -5.19 3.54
CA VAL A 182 -1.82 -3.74 3.77
C VAL A 182 -1.68 -3.46 5.25
N VAL A 183 -0.65 -2.71 5.63
CA VAL A 183 -0.40 -2.22 6.98
C VAL A 183 -0.75 -0.75 7.04
N VAL A 184 -1.76 -0.42 7.85
CA VAL A 184 -2.20 0.96 8.04
C VAL A 184 -1.65 1.52 9.34
N VAL A 185 -0.81 2.56 9.22
CA VAL A 185 -0.18 3.24 10.36
C VAL A 185 -1.01 4.44 10.76
N ARG A 186 -1.35 4.53 12.05
CA ARG A 186 -2.09 5.67 12.61
C ARG A 186 -1.10 6.73 13.07
N PHE A 187 -1.27 7.95 12.59
CA PHE A 187 -0.57 9.10 13.14
C PHE A 187 -1.11 9.42 14.54
N PRO A 188 -0.25 9.65 15.55
CA PRO A 188 -0.71 10.01 16.88
C PRO A 188 -1.45 11.35 16.85
N ASP A 189 -2.68 11.38 17.39
CA ASP A 189 -3.43 12.62 17.59
C ASP A 189 -2.92 13.31 18.88
N GLU A 190 -2.71 14.63 18.86
CA GLU A 190 -2.29 15.45 20.02
C GLU A 190 -3.23 15.35 21.26
N LYS A 191 -4.35 14.61 21.16
CA LYS A 191 -5.32 14.38 22.24
C LYS A 191 -5.22 13.00 22.88
N ASP A 192 -4.43 12.07 22.32
CA ASP A 192 -4.31 10.68 22.80
C ASP A 192 -3.17 10.47 23.83
N ASP A 193 -2.43 11.53 24.20
CA ASP A 193 -1.41 11.52 25.26
C ASP A 193 -1.97 11.24 26.68
N ARG A 194 -3.27 10.94 26.83
CA ARG A 194 -3.88 10.55 28.11
C ARG A 194 -4.22 9.06 28.24
N ARG A 195 -3.92 8.20 27.26
CA ARG A 195 -4.24 6.75 27.37
C ARG A 195 -3.17 5.75 26.92
N GLY A 196 -1.95 6.15 26.60
CA GLY A 196 -0.92 5.17 26.24
C GLY A 196 0.49 5.72 26.31
N GLY A 197 0.99 5.92 27.54
CA GLY A 197 2.42 6.10 27.75
C GLY A 197 3.14 4.83 27.32
N VAL A 198 3.98 4.92 26.29
CA VAL A 198 5.00 3.91 26.02
C VAL A 198 6.13 4.15 27.01
N GLU A 199 5.91 3.73 28.26
CA GLU A 199 7.03 3.49 29.17
C GLU A 199 7.62 2.12 28.85
N ALA A 200 8.93 2.11 28.61
CA ALA A 200 9.72 0.91 28.58
C ALA A 200 9.69 0.26 29.97
N ALA A 201 8.92 -0.83 30.12
CA ALA A 201 8.91 -1.63 31.33
C ALA A 201 9.39 -3.05 31.04
N SER A 202 10.51 -3.37 31.67
CA SER A 202 11.07 -4.69 31.88
C SER A 202 10.08 -5.65 32.56
N ALA A 203 10.18 -6.92 32.14
CA ALA A 203 9.93 -8.14 32.93
C ALA A 203 8.63 -8.25 33.76
N GLY A 204 7.70 -9.06 33.23
CA GLY A 204 7.00 -10.09 33.97
C GLY A 204 5.77 -9.68 34.78
N GLU A 205 4.59 -9.72 34.16
CA GLU A 205 3.39 -10.22 34.84
C GLU A 205 2.33 -10.67 33.81
N ALA A 206 1.59 -11.72 34.14
CA ALA A 206 0.64 -12.38 33.24
C ALA A 206 -0.55 -11.47 32.94
N VAL A 207 -0.85 -11.25 31.66
CA VAL A 207 -2.02 -10.52 31.20
C VAL A 207 -3.23 -11.46 31.24
N GLU A 208 -4.09 -11.28 32.23
CA GLU A 208 -5.38 -11.96 32.31
C GLU A 208 -6.34 -11.34 31.29
N LEU A 209 -6.77 -12.12 30.30
CA LEU A 209 -7.69 -11.68 29.25
C LEU A 209 -9.14 -11.75 29.77
N TYR A 210 -9.72 -10.59 30.07
CA TYR A 210 -11.17 -10.42 30.19
C TYR A 210 -11.90 -10.64 28.85
N PRO A 211 -12.99 -11.42 28.81
CA PRO A 211 -13.77 -11.61 27.58
C PRO A 211 -14.63 -10.37 27.26
N VAL A 212 -14.75 -10.09 25.97
CA VAL A 212 -15.57 -9.02 25.37
C VAL A 212 -17.06 -9.34 25.58
N PRO A 213 -17.92 -8.40 26.00
CA PRO A 213 -19.36 -8.63 26.07
C PRO A 213 -19.95 -8.79 24.67
N GLU A 214 -20.69 -9.87 24.43
CA GLU A 214 -21.47 -10.07 23.21
C GLU A 214 -22.75 -9.20 23.29
N GLU A 215 -22.93 -8.28 22.34
CA GLU A 215 -24.20 -7.58 22.16
C GLU A 215 -25.16 -8.48 21.37
N GLU A 216 -26.20 -8.98 22.02
CA GLU A 216 -27.28 -9.75 21.39
C GLU A 216 -28.04 -8.85 20.40
N GLN A 217 -27.98 -9.17 19.11
CA GLN A 217 -28.87 -8.57 18.11
C GLN A 217 -30.24 -9.23 18.19
N GLU A 218 -31.16 -8.55 18.87
CA GLU A 218 -32.57 -8.91 18.94
C GLU A 218 -33.21 -8.81 17.53
N TYR A 219 -33.45 -9.97 16.92
CA TYR A 219 -34.16 -10.08 15.63
C TYR A 219 -35.66 -9.89 15.86
N HIS A 220 -36.24 -8.84 15.28
CA HIS A 220 -37.70 -8.69 15.22
C HIS A 220 -38.26 -9.60 14.13
N ASP A 221 -39.01 -10.63 14.54
CA ASP A 221 -39.80 -11.47 13.64
C ASP A 221 -40.92 -10.65 12.97
N ALA A 222 -41.09 -10.84 11.66
CA ALA A 222 -42.16 -10.24 10.87
C ALA A 222 -43.51 -10.90 11.20
N ASP A 223 -44.49 -10.08 11.59
CA ASP A 223 -45.84 -10.53 11.92
C ASP A 223 -46.65 -10.83 10.65
N ASP A 224 -47.02 -12.10 10.47
CA ASP A 224 -47.77 -12.63 9.34
C ASP A 224 -49.27 -12.47 9.59
N SER A 225 -49.87 -11.34 9.18
CA SER A 225 -51.32 -11.16 9.27
C SER A 225 -52.03 -11.66 8.01
N GLN A 226 -52.29 -12.97 7.96
CA GLN A 226 -53.42 -13.52 7.22
C GLN A 226 -54.74 -13.02 7.83
N ARG A 227 -55.59 -12.39 7.03
CA ARG A 227 -57.04 -12.42 7.24
C ARG A 227 -57.76 -12.73 5.93
N GLY A 228 -58.13 -13.99 5.79
CA GLY A 228 -59.14 -14.44 4.84
C GLY A 228 -60.57 -14.23 5.38
N LEU A 229 -61.41 -13.72 4.47
CA LEU A 229 -62.84 -13.98 4.23
C LEU A 229 -63.88 -13.93 5.37
N ARG A 230 -64.99 -13.23 5.02
CA ARG A 230 -66.45 -13.57 5.11
C ARG A 230 -67.25 -12.27 5.35
N PHE A 231 -68.37 -11.92 4.71
CA PHE A 231 -69.37 -12.59 3.88
C PHE A 231 -69.79 -11.68 2.73
#